data_AF-W4HA72-F1
#
_entry.id   AF-W4HA72-F1
#
_cell.length_a   1.000
_cell.length_b   1.000
_cell.length_c   1.000
_cell.angle_alpha   90.00
_cell.angle_beta   90.00
_cell.angle_gamma   90.00
#
_symmetry.space_group_name_H-M   'P 1'
#
loop_
_entity.id
_entity.type
_entity.pdbx_description
1 polymer ?
#
loop_
_entity_poly.entity_id
_entity_poly.type
_entity_poly.pdbx_seq_one_letter_code
_entity_poly.pdbx_strand_id
1 'polypeptide(L)' 'MSTPPPPAATPPLPVMASNPGQWEMGECTELQKASLKCIEENYTKRSNCNEHFERYRECKKKRHASIVAARRAGILD' A
#
# COMPACT_ATOMS: atom_id res chain seq x y z
N MET A 1 32.49 12.21 29.97
CA MET A 1 31.09 11.73 30.05
C MET A 1 30.45 12.08 28.72
N SER A 2 30.38 11.13 27.78
CA SER A 2 29.84 11.37 26.44
C SER A 2 28.33 11.16 26.47
N THR A 3 27.58 12.24 26.34
CA THR A 3 26.12 12.23 26.16
C THR A 3 25.78 11.55 24.83
N PRO A 4 24.76 10.66 24.78
CA PRO A 4 24.28 10.14 23.51
C PRO A 4 23.55 11.25 22.73
N PRO A 5 23.59 11.24 21.38
CA PRO A 5 22.79 12.16 20.57
C PRO A 5 21.29 11.85 20.75
N PRO A 6 20.39 12.85 20.65
CA PRO A 6 18.95 12.61 20.69
C PRO A 6 18.55 11.69 19.53
N PRO A 7 17.46 10.90 19.67
CA PRO A 7 16.94 10.13 18.55
C PRO A 7 16.60 11.11 17.43
N ALA A 8 17.25 10.94 16.28
CA ALA A 8 16.89 11.64 15.07
C ALA A 8 15.38 11.52 14.92
N ALA A 9 14.68 12.65 14.99
CA ALA A 9 13.25 12.70 14.76
C ALA A 9 13.00 12.09 13.39
N THR A 10 12.55 10.84 13.37
CA THR A 10 12.04 10.19 12.18
C THR A 10 11.03 11.18 11.62
N PRO A 11 11.22 11.72 10.39
CA PRO A 11 10.16 12.51 9.79
C PRO A 11 8.92 11.62 9.84
N PRO A 12 7.74 12.14 10.23
CA PRO A 12 6.53 11.33 10.15
C PRO A 12 6.52 10.79 8.73
N LEU A 13 6.60 9.47 8.57
CA LEU A 13 6.47 8.82 7.28
C LEU A 13 5.30 9.53 6.62
N PRO A 14 5.48 10.17 5.45
CA PRO A 14 4.44 11.01 4.88
C PRO A 14 3.19 10.14 4.86
N VAL A 15 2.24 10.45 5.76
CA VAL A 15 0.96 9.77 5.80
C VAL A 15 0.39 10.15 4.45
N MET A 16 0.42 9.16 3.56
CA MET A 16 0.41 9.40 2.13
C MET A 16 -0.66 10.42 1.81
N ALA A 17 -0.22 11.61 1.37
CA ALA A 17 -1.12 12.67 0.98
C ALA A 17 -2.13 12.05 0.02
N SER A 18 -3.39 12.11 0.43
CA SER A 18 -4.59 11.63 -0.22
C SER A 18 -4.61 11.97 -1.71
N ASN A 19 -3.92 11.19 -2.53
CA ASN A 19 -4.15 11.18 -3.96
C ASN A 19 -5.60 10.71 -4.13
N PRO A 20 -6.48 11.43 -4.85
CA PRO A 20 -7.89 11.05 -4.97
C PRO A 20 -8.13 9.59 -5.42
N GLY A 21 -7.14 8.96 -6.08
CA GLY A 21 -7.16 7.54 -6.41
C GLY A 21 -6.79 6.56 -5.29
N GLN A 22 -6.34 7.01 -4.12
CA GLN A 22 -5.91 6.17 -2.99
C GLN A 22 -7.08 5.72 -2.10
N TRP A 23 -8.16 6.50 -2.03
CA TRP A 23 -9.35 6.19 -1.24
C TRP A 23 -10.37 5.34 -1.99
N GLU A 24 -10.35 5.39 -3.32
CA GLU A 24 -11.08 4.47 -4.22
C GLU A 24 -10.37 3.12 -4.41
N MET A 25 -9.45 2.77 -3.51
CA MET A 25 -8.81 1.46 -3.54
C MET A 25 -9.77 0.34 -3.11
N GLY A 26 -10.95 0.64 -2.56
CA GLY A 26 -12.06 -0.31 -2.33
C GLY A 26 -11.59 -1.71 -1.89
N GLU A 27 -11.78 -2.69 -2.77
CA GLU A 27 -11.35 -4.09 -2.57
C GLU A 27 -9.83 -4.25 -2.36
N CYS A 28 -9.01 -3.44 -3.02
CA CYS A 28 -7.56 -3.44 -2.84
C CYS A 28 -7.15 -2.90 -1.45
N THR A 29 -7.97 -2.06 -0.81
CA THR A 29 -7.70 -1.56 0.55
C THR A 29 -7.76 -2.69 1.57
N GLU A 30 -8.72 -3.61 1.43
CA GLU A 30 -8.83 -4.78 2.32
C GLU A 30 -7.67 -5.76 2.11
N LEU A 31 -7.25 -5.97 0.86
CA LEU A 31 -6.04 -6.75 0.55
C LEU A 31 -4.77 -6.10 1.10
N GLN A 32 -4.68 -4.77 1.06
CA GLN A 32 -3.58 -4.03 1.67
C GLN A 32 -3.54 -4.24 3.18
N LYS A 33 -4.68 -4.07 3.88
CA LYS A 33 -4.79 -4.30 5.32
C LYS A 33 -4.42 -5.73 5.69
N ALA A 34 -4.91 -6.72 4.95
CA ALA A 34 -4.59 -8.13 5.17
C ALA A 34 -3.08 -8.40 5.02
N SER A 35 -2.43 -7.81 4.00
CA SER A 35 -0.99 -7.95 3.80
C SER A 35 -0.17 -7.30 4.91
N LEU A 36 -0.60 -6.14 5.42
CA LEU A 36 0.04 -5.46 6.55
C LEU A 36 -0.13 -6.24 7.85
N LYS A 37 -1.34 -6.73 8.13
CA LYS A 37 -1.63 -7.56 9.30
C LYS A 37 -0.75 -8.82 9.32
N CYS A 38 -0.59 -9.49 8.17
CA CYS A 38 0.28 -10.65 8.09
C CYS A 38 1.74 -10.31 8.44
N ILE A 39 2.26 -9.15 8.01
CA ILE A 39 3.61 -8.70 8.40
C ILE A 39 3.69 -8.44 9.91
N GLU A 40 2.68 -7.79 10.49
CA GLU A 40 2.65 -7.49 11.93
C GLU A 40 2.73 -8.78 12.76
N GLU A 41 2.03 -9.84 12.32
CA GLU A 41 2.02 -11.14 12.99
C GLU A 41 3.27 -11.99 12.66
N ASN A 42 3.87 -11.82 11.48
CA ASN A 42 4.96 -12.66 10.96
C ASN A 42 6.21 -11.83 10.62
N TYR A 43 6.59 -10.88 11.48
CA TYR A 43 7.67 -9.93 11.17
C TYR A 43 8.99 -10.59 10.73
N THR A 44 9.37 -11.70 11.37
CA THR A 44 10.56 -12.50 11.03
C THR A 44 10.37 -13.42 9.83
N LYS A 45 9.13 -13.74 9.46
CA LYS A 45 8.78 -14.66 8.36
C LYS A 45 7.89 -13.98 7.33
N ARG A 46 8.28 -12.77 6.89
CA ARG A 46 7.55 -11.99 5.85
C ARG A 46 7.27 -12.79 4.57
N SER A 47 8.11 -13.76 4.23
CA SER A 47 7.91 -14.67 3.09
C SER A 47 6.57 -15.41 3.12
N ASN A 48 6.02 -15.68 4.31
CA ASN A 48 4.72 -16.33 4.47
C ASN A 48 3.56 -15.43 4.02
N CYS A 49 3.80 -14.12 3.93
CA CYS A 49 2.80 -13.13 3.53
C CYS A 49 2.82 -12.83 2.02
N ASN A 50 3.68 -13.49 1.25
CA ASN A 50 3.85 -13.22 -0.20
C ASN A 50 2.51 -13.30 -0.96
N GLU A 51 1.67 -14.27 -0.63
CA GLU A 51 0.34 -14.44 -1.24
C GLU A 51 -0.55 -13.21 -1.04
N HIS A 52 -0.53 -12.59 0.15
CA HIS A 52 -1.28 -11.36 0.41
C HIS A 52 -0.74 -10.18 -0.41
N PHE A 53 0.58 -10.09 -0.57
CA PHE A 53 1.21 -9.06 -1.41
C PHE A 53 0.95 -9.25 -2.90
N GLU A 54 0.91 -10.49 -3.37
CA GLU A 54 0.59 -10.82 -4.75
C GLU A 54 -0.84 -10.44 -5.08
N ARG A 55 -1.82 -10.85 -4.26
CA ARG A 55 -3.23 -10.45 -4.43
C ARG A 55 -3.40 -8.93 -4.43
N TYR A 56 -2.74 -8.23 -3.50
CA TYR A 56 -2.78 -6.77 -3.46
C TYR A 56 -2.19 -6.12 -4.74
N ARG A 57 -1.05 -6.63 -5.22
CA ARG A 57 -0.42 -6.15 -6.46
C ARG A 57 -1.30 -6.41 -7.68
N GLU A 58 -1.92 -7.58 -7.78
CA GLU A 58 -2.85 -7.90 -8.85
C GLU A 58 -4.08 -6.99 -8.83
N CYS A 59 -4.62 -6.70 -7.66
CA CYS A 59 -5.74 -5.78 -7.51
C CYS A 59 -5.39 -4.39 -8.04
N LYS A 60 -4.21 -3.85 -7.66
CA LYS A 60 -3.71 -2.57 -8.21
C LYS A 60 -3.55 -2.61 -9.73
N LYS A 61 -2.99 -3.70 -10.26
CA LYS A 61 -2.77 -3.88 -11.69
C LYS A 61 -4.11 -3.90 -12.46
N LYS A 62 -5.10 -4.64 -11.97
CA LYS A 62 -6.45 -4.70 -12.54
C LYS A 62 -7.12 -3.33 -12.52
N ARG A 63 -7.10 -2.65 -11.36
CA ARG A 63 -7.67 -1.30 -11.25
C ARG A 63 -7.02 -0.32 -12.23
N HIS A 64 -5.70 -0.33 -12.32
CA HIS A 64 -4.99 0.52 -13.27
C HIS A 64 -5.37 0.19 -14.72
N ALA A 65 -5.44 -1.10 -15.07
CA ALA A 65 -5.89 -1.52 -16.39
C ALA A 65 -7.33 -1.07 -16.69
N SER A 66 -8.25 -1.16 -15.72
CA SER A 66 -9.62 -0.68 -15.86
C SER A 66 -9.69 0.83 -16.05
N ILE A 67 -8.91 1.62 -15.30
CA ILE A 67 -8.84 3.08 -15.46
C ILE A 67 -8.28 3.44 -16.84
N VAL A 68 -7.21 2.77 -17.27
CA VAL A 68 -6.61 2.99 -18.60
C VAL A 68 -7.61 2.61 -19.70
N ALA A 69 -8.34 1.51 -19.55
CA ALA A 69 -9.37 1.10 -20.49
C ALA A 69 -10.54 2.08 -20.54
N ALA A 70 -11.02 2.56 -19.39
CA ALA A 70 -12.10 3.54 -19.31
C ALA A 70 -11.70 4.90 -19.93
N ARG A 71 -10.46 5.35 -19.71
CA ARG A 71 -9.91 6.54 -20.38
C ARG A 71 -9.83 6.36 -21.90
N ARG A 72 -9.34 5.20 -22.36
CA ARG A 72 -9.30 4.87 -23.79
C ARG A 72 -10.70 4.79 -24.41
N ALA A 73 -11.70 4.38 -23.64
CA ALA A 73 -13.09 4.31 -24.07
C ALA A 73 -13.83 5.66 -23.94
N GLY A 74 -13.18 6.73 -23.44
CA GLY A 74 -13.81 8.03 -23.21
C GLY A 74 -14.85 8.04 -22.09
N ILE A 75 -14.82 7.05 -21.19
CA ILE A 75 -15.74 6.91 -20.05
C ILE A 75 -15.23 7.70 -18.83
N LEU A 76 -13.91 7.85 -18.72
CA LEU A 76 -13.23 8.63 -17.69
C LEU A 76 -12.43 9.74 -18.40
N ASP A 77 -12.79 10.99 -18.12
CA ASP A 77 -12.11 12.20 -18.62
C ASP A 77 -10.80 12.46 -17.84
#